data_AF-A0A929RGV8-F1
#
_entry.id   AF-A0A929RGV8-F1
#
_cell.length_a   1.000
_cell.length_b   1.000
_cell.length_c   1.000
_cell.angle_alpha   90.00
_cell.angle_beta   90.00
_cell.angle_gamma   90.00
#
_symmetry.space_group_name_H-M   'P 1'
#
loop_
_entity.id
_entity.type
_entity.pdbx_description
1 polymer ?
#
loop_
_entity_poly.entity_id
_entity_poly.type
_entity_poly.pdbx_seq_one_letter_code
_entity_poly.pdbx_strand_id
1 'polypeptide(L)' 'QCYQSEVMLGHYEAGNALAQLGAIGAHDMTLEALYAKTVFLLSQGKRGADFKRWMDLSIAGELTLQD' A
#
# COMPACT_ATOMS: atom_id res chain seq x y z
N GLN A 1 -19.83 1.04 -0.73
CA GLN A 1 -18.37 0.97 -0.84
C GLN A 1 -17.98 1.94 -1.93
N CYS A 2 -17.11 2.92 -1.64
CA CYS A 2 -16.77 3.98 -2.60
C CYS A 2 -15.76 3.43 -3.63
N TYR A 3 -16.01 3.71 -4.90
CA TYR A 3 -15.31 3.12 -6.06
C TYR A 3 -13.91 3.71 -6.29
N GLN A 4 -13.57 4.81 -5.61
CA GLN A 4 -12.24 5.39 -5.57
C GLN A 4 -11.99 5.93 -4.16
N SER A 5 -11.17 5.21 -3.38
CA SER A 5 -10.65 5.74 -2.13
C SER A 5 -9.14 5.85 -2.27
N GLU A 6 -8.67 7.05 -2.53
CA GLU A 6 -7.28 7.42 -2.29
C GLU A 6 -7.09 7.37 -0.76
N VAL A 7 -6.46 6.31 -0.24
CA VAL A 7 -6.16 6.22 1.20
C VAL A 7 -4.78 6.83 1.39
N MET A 8 -4.74 8.16 1.42
CA MET A 8 -3.55 8.92 1.80
C MET A 8 -3.33 8.82 3.32
N LEU A 9 -2.47 7.88 3.74
CA LEU A 9 -1.92 7.88 5.09
C LEU A 9 -0.95 9.07 5.23
N GLY A 10 -1.41 10.17 5.84
CA GLY A 10 -0.56 11.33 6.11
C GLY A 10 -1.29 12.65 6.36
N HIS A 11 -2.54 12.80 5.92
CA HIS A 11 -3.28 14.07 6.01
C HIS A 11 -4.26 14.21 7.17
N TYR A 12 -4.55 13.13 7.90
CA TYR A 12 -5.32 13.16 9.15
C TYR A 12 -4.47 12.56 10.26
N GLU A 13 -4.46 13.19 11.44
CA GLU A 13 -3.62 12.80 12.59
C GLU A 13 -3.71 11.29 12.94
N ALA A 14 -4.84 10.65 12.65
CA ALA A 14 -5.05 9.22 12.84
C ALA A 14 -4.21 8.30 11.91
N GLY A 15 -3.95 8.72 10.67
CA GLY A 15 -3.20 7.92 9.68
C GLY A 15 -1.69 7.86 9.96
N ASN A 16 -1.15 8.95 10.53
CA ASN A 16 0.28 9.04 10.84
C ASN A 16 0.67 8.14 12.03
N ALA A 17 -0.22 8.04 13.04
CA ALA A 17 -0.05 7.12 14.16
C ALA A 17 -0.06 5.65 13.70
N LEU A 18 -0.91 5.29 12.73
CA LEU A 18 -0.98 3.93 12.18
C LEU A 18 0.28 3.58 11.38
N ALA A 19 0.83 4.51 10.60
CA ALA A 19 2.08 4.30 9.87
C ALA A 19 3.27 4.05 10.81
N GLN A 20 3.31 4.73 11.97
CA GLN A 20 4.32 4.51 13.01
C GLN A 20 4.18 3.15 13.70
N LEU A 21 2.98 2.56 13.69
CA LEU A 21 2.70 1.21 14.20
C LEU A 21 2.92 0.10 13.15
N GLY A 22 3.44 0.44 11.97
CA GLY A 22 3.74 -0.51 10.90
C GLY A 22 2.63 -0.70 9.87
N ALA A 23 1.60 0.15 9.86
CA ALA A 23 0.64 0.18 8.77
C ALA A 23 1.33 0.58 7.45
N ILE A 24 0.92 -0.08 6.37
CA ILE A 24 1.42 0.16 5.02
C ILE A 24 0.31 0.80 4.21
N GLY A 25 0.64 1.89 3.51
CA GLY A 25 -0.31 2.62 2.68
C GLY A 25 -0.71 1.83 1.45
N ALA A 26 -1.99 1.95 1.08
CA ALA A 26 -2.51 1.43 -0.18
C ALA A 26 -2.34 2.42 -1.35
N HIS A 27 -1.93 3.67 -1.06
CA HIS A 27 -1.81 4.75 -2.04
C HIS A 27 -3.11 4.90 -2.86
N ASP A 28 -2.98 5.02 -4.18
CA ASP A 28 -4.07 5.11 -5.16
C ASP A 28 -4.43 3.75 -5.79
N MET A 29 -3.92 2.63 -5.25
CA MET A 29 -4.26 1.29 -5.73
C MET A 29 -5.76 1.03 -5.58
N THR A 30 -6.35 0.33 -6.55
CA THR A 30 -7.67 -0.29 -6.33
C THR A 30 -7.55 -1.39 -5.27
N LEU A 31 -8.67 -1.74 -4.63
CA LEU A 31 -8.71 -2.77 -3.60
C LEU A 31 -8.29 -4.14 -4.14
N GLU A 32 -8.67 -4.46 -5.38
CA GLU A 32 -8.29 -5.68 -6.07
C GLU A 32 -6.78 -5.72 -6.33
N ALA A 33 -6.20 -4.60 -6.74
CA ALA A 33 -4.76 -4.51 -7.01
C ALA A 33 -3.94 -4.62 -5.72
N LEU A 34 -4.37 -3.94 -4.65
CA LEU A 34 -3.81 -4.04 -3.31
C LEU A 34 -3.83 -5.50 -2.80
N TYR A 35 -4.96 -6.17 -2.93
CA TYR A 35 -5.12 -7.56 -2.50
C TYR A 35 -4.21 -8.50 -3.31
N ALA A 36 -4.25 -8.40 -4.64
CA ALA A 36 -3.45 -9.23 -5.52
C ALA A 36 -1.95 -9.06 -5.26
N LYS A 37 -1.48 -7.81 -5.13
CA LYS A 37 -0.08 -7.47 -4.82
C LYS A 37 0.33 -8.01 -3.45
N THR A 38 -0.53 -7.89 -2.44
CA THR A 38 -0.27 -8.43 -1.10
C THR A 38 -0.05 -9.94 -1.14
N VAL A 39 -0.97 -10.69 -1.76
CA VAL A 39 -0.88 -12.15 -1.89
C VAL A 39 0.37 -12.55 -2.68
N PHE A 40 0.66 -11.84 -3.78
CA PHE A 40 1.85 -12.06 -4.59
C PHE A 40 3.13 -11.90 -3.76
N LEU A 41 3.33 -10.74 -3.12
CA LEU A 41 4.54 -10.45 -2.34
C LEU A 41 4.71 -11.40 -1.15
N LEU A 42 3.63 -11.75 -0.47
CA LEU A 42 3.68 -12.71 0.64
C LEU A 42 4.07 -14.11 0.17
N SER A 43 3.61 -14.52 -1.01
CA SER A 43 3.98 -15.79 -1.65
C SER A 43 5.45 -15.82 -2.10
N GLN A 44 6.03 -14.64 -2.41
CA GLN A 44 7.47 -14.47 -2.66
C GLN A 44 8.32 -14.40 -1.37
N GLY A 45 7.70 -14.62 -0.20
CA GLY A 45 8.41 -14.59 1.09
C GLY A 45 8.78 -13.18 1.59
N LYS A 46 8.26 -12.12 0.96
CA LYS A 46 8.52 -10.73 1.38
C LYS A 46 7.86 -10.45 2.73
N ARG A 47 8.60 -9.88 3.68
CA ARG A 47 8.13 -9.59 5.05
C ARG A 47 8.69 -8.26 5.55
N GLY A 48 8.05 -7.70 6.59
CA GLY A 48 8.53 -6.52 7.31
C GLY A 48 8.87 -5.34 6.39
N ALA A 49 10.07 -4.78 6.56
CA ALA A 49 10.54 -3.64 5.78
C ALA A 49 10.65 -3.93 4.27
N ASP A 50 11.00 -5.16 3.87
CA ASP A 50 11.07 -5.53 2.45
C ASP A 50 9.66 -5.58 1.83
N PHE A 51 8.68 -6.14 2.56
CA PHE A 51 7.29 -6.11 2.12
C PHE A 51 6.78 -4.66 1.98
N LYS A 52 7.03 -3.79 2.96
CA LYS A 52 6.68 -2.37 2.89
C LYS A 52 7.28 -1.70 1.65
N ARG A 53 8.59 -1.89 1.42
CA ARG A 53 9.28 -1.33 0.25
C ARG A 53 8.60 -1.74 -1.06
N TRP A 54 8.23 -3.01 -1.20
CA TRP A 54 7.57 -3.49 -2.42
C TRP A 54 6.14 -2.99 -2.56
N MET A 55 5.43 -2.75 -1.45
CA MET A 55 4.11 -2.15 -1.48
C MET A 55 4.13 -0.72 -2.01
N ASP A 56 5.21 0.03 -1.76
CA ASP A 56 5.41 1.41 -2.22
C ASP A 56 5.93 1.53 -3.68
N LEU A 57 6.28 0.42 -4.34
CA LEU A 57 6.84 0.40 -5.71
C LEU A 57 5.85 -0.18 -6.71
N SER A 58 5.61 0.49 -7.84
CA SER A 58 4.76 -0.04 -8.91
C SER A 58 5.42 -1.24 -9.59
N ILE A 59 4.72 -2.38 -9.65
CA ILE A 59 5.21 -3.61 -10.28
C ILE A 59 4.61 -3.79 -11.68
N ALA A 60 3.33 -3.46 -11.82
CA ALA A 60 2.53 -3.64 -13.04
C ALA A 60 1.65 -2.43 -13.37
N GLY A 61 1.96 -1.25 -12.81
CA GLY A 61 1.17 -0.03 -12.97
C GLY A 61 -0.03 0.07 -12.02
N GLU A 62 -0.04 -0.72 -10.94
CA GLU A 62 -1.13 -0.73 -9.97
C GLU A 62 -1.20 0.51 -9.08
N LEU A 63 -0.09 1.23 -8.97
CA LEU A 63 0.03 2.49 -8.25
C LEU A 63 0.73 3.52 -9.13
N THR A 64 0.35 4.79 -8.96
CA THR A 64 1.01 5.92 -9.61
C THR A 64 2.33 6.19 -8.89
N LEU A 65 3.43 6.21 -9.65
CA LEU A 65 4.73 6.63 -9.11
C LEU A 65 4.62 8.11 -8.71
N GLN A 66 4.75 8.40 -7.42
CA GLN A 66 4.93 9.77 -6.94
C GLN A 66 6.40 10.15 -7.16
N ASP A 67 6.64 11.19 -7.96
CA ASP A 67 7.96 11.83 -8.13
C ASP A 67 8.44 12.51 -6.84
#